data_AF-A0A7Z8YCU3-F1
#
_entry.id   AF-A0A7Z8YCU3-F1
#
_cell.length_a   1.000
_cell.length_b   1.000
_cell.length_c   1.000
_cell.angle_alpha   90.00
_cell.angle_beta   90.00
_cell.angle_gamma   90.00
#
_symmetry.space_group_name_H-M   'P 1'
#
loop_
_entity.id
_entity.type
_entity.pdbx_description
1 polymer ?
#
loop_
_entity_poly.entity_id
_entity_poly.type
_entity_poly.pdbx_seq_one_letter_code
_entity_poly.pdbx_strand_id
1 'polypeptide(L)'
;MPRIYYREKKLHGHPLKNEVITVDLFNKIIQLSAFIPEDALQIFELPQKTSPWAFWNNTKGFKYAVVWNTEKPHTTYEYGDFYLPKSIVFFDEKDSYFPSDYYFIVNIDNQLELSHSRAGADTAWYEQPQLRSKVTNPKLIKRFEKSIKELYKLLKKN
;
A
#
# COMPACT_ATOMS: atom_id res chain seq x y z
N MET A 1 5.87 7.42 8.48
CA MET A 1 5.81 7.15 7.06
C MET A 1 5.38 5.71 7.00
N PRO A 2 4.29 5.38 6.29
CA PRO A 2 3.68 4.06 6.43
C PRO A 2 4.53 3.00 5.75
N ARG A 3 5.62 2.62 6.42
CA ARG A 3 6.23 1.31 6.26
C ARG A 3 5.26 0.34 6.91
N ILE A 4 5.00 -0.76 6.22
CA ILE A 4 4.12 -1.79 6.73
C ILE A 4 4.98 -2.78 7.51
N TYR A 5 4.57 -3.09 8.73
CA TYR A 5 5.27 -4.01 9.62
C TYR A 5 4.41 -5.26 9.81
N TYR A 6 5.05 -6.41 9.68
CA TYR A 6 4.51 -7.72 10.01
C TYR A 6 5.33 -8.32 11.14
N ARG A 7 4.72 -9.18 11.96
CA ARG A 7 5.45 -9.95 12.98
C ARG A 7 6.28 -11.08 12.38
N GLU A 8 5.80 -11.64 11.28
CA GLU A 8 6.42 -12.77 10.60
C GLU A 8 6.40 -12.53 9.09
N LYS A 9 7.29 -13.20 8.35
CA LYS A 9 7.25 -13.24 6.88
C LYS A 9 6.09 -14.14 6.43
N LYS A 10 4.85 -13.69 6.65
CA LYS A 10 3.63 -14.44 6.34
C LYS A 10 2.44 -13.49 6.20
N LEU A 11 1.50 -13.80 5.29
CA LEU A 11 0.23 -13.07 5.21
C LEU A 11 -0.61 -13.25 6.48
N HIS A 12 -1.38 -12.23 6.86
CA HIS A 12 -2.33 -12.33 7.97
C HIS A 12 -3.54 -13.18 7.60
N GLY A 13 -3.95 -13.12 6.33
CA GLY A 13 -5.10 -13.86 5.82
C GLY A 13 -4.80 -14.62 4.53
N HIS A 14 -5.87 -14.91 3.81
CA HIS A 14 -5.78 -15.56 2.50
C HIS A 14 -5.24 -14.59 1.44
N PRO A 15 -4.46 -15.08 0.46
CA PRO A 15 -4.01 -14.29 -0.67
C PRO A 15 -5.17 -13.57 -1.36
N LEU A 16 -4.91 -12.32 -1.76
CA LEU A 16 -5.81 -11.52 -2.60
C LEU A 16 -5.97 -12.21 -3.96
N LYS A 17 -7.23 -12.55 -4.29
CA LYS A 17 -7.62 -12.94 -5.65
C LYS A 17 -8.30 -11.75 -6.30
N ASN A 18 -7.63 -11.12 -7.27
CA ASN A 18 -8.15 -9.98 -8.01
C ASN A 18 -7.57 -9.97 -9.43
N GLU A 19 -8.40 -9.65 -10.44
CA GLU A 19 -8.00 -9.66 -11.86
C GLU A 19 -7.14 -8.45 -12.26
N VAL A 20 -7.20 -7.37 -11.49
CA VAL A 20 -6.51 -6.10 -11.77
C VAL A 20 -5.27 -5.94 -10.90
N ILE A 21 -5.41 -6.18 -9.59
CA ILE A 21 -4.33 -6.13 -8.62
C ILE A 21 -3.62 -7.48 -8.63
N THR A 22 -2.74 -7.65 -9.62
CA THR A 22 -1.97 -8.88 -9.82
C THR A 22 -0.55 -8.75 -9.29
N VAL A 23 0.07 -9.89 -8.99
CA VAL A 23 1.49 -9.98 -8.62
C VAL A 23 2.38 -9.34 -9.69
N ASP A 24 2.08 -9.57 -10.97
CA ASP A 24 2.86 -9.01 -12.08
C ASP A 24 2.78 -7.48 -12.12
N LEU A 25 1.59 -6.91 -11.96
CA LEU A 25 1.43 -5.46 -11.91
C LEU A 25 2.16 -4.87 -10.69
N PHE A 26 2.03 -5.51 -9.53
CA PHE A 26 2.73 -5.11 -8.31
C PHE A 26 4.24 -5.11 -8.53
N ASN A 27 4.81 -6.23 -9.00
CA ASN A 27 6.24 -6.37 -9.25
C ASN A 27 6.74 -5.38 -10.31
N LYS A 28 5.92 -5.07 -11.33
CA LYS A 28 6.25 -4.06 -12.33
C LYS A 28 6.34 -2.66 -11.73
N ILE A 29 5.42 -2.30 -10.82
CA ILE A 29 5.49 -1.03 -10.07
C ILE A 29 6.75 -0.99 -9.22
N ILE A 30 7.06 -2.05 -8.46
CA ILE A 30 8.29 -2.12 -7.66
C ILE A 30 9.53 -1.91 -8.55
N GLN A 31 9.59 -2.57 -9.71
CA GLN A 31 10.68 -2.42 -10.67
C GLN A 31 10.81 -0.97 -11.18
N LEU A 32 9.71 -0.35 -11.58
CA LEU A 32 9.72 1.04 -12.05
C LEU A 32 10.06 2.03 -10.94
N SER A 33 9.85 1.67 -9.68
CA SER A 33 10.21 2.44 -8.50
C SER A 33 11.63 2.16 -7.98
N ALA A 34 12.48 1.43 -8.72
CA ALA A 34 13.85 1.11 -8.31
C ALA A 34 14.78 2.34 -8.19
N PHE A 35 14.40 3.49 -8.76
CA PHE A 35 15.13 4.75 -8.61
C PHE A 35 15.02 5.35 -7.20
N ILE A 36 14.04 4.91 -6.39
CA ILE A 36 13.89 5.36 -5.00
C ILE A 36 14.99 4.68 -4.17
N PRO A 37 15.89 5.45 -3.53
CA PRO A 37 16.93 4.89 -2.68
C PRO A 37 16.36 4.07 -1.53
N GLU A 38 17.15 3.12 -1.02
CA GLU A 38 16.78 2.37 0.18
C GLU A 38 16.47 3.33 1.35
N ASP A 39 15.44 3.02 2.12
CA ASP A 39 14.94 3.84 3.23
C ASP A 39 14.39 5.23 2.88
N ALA A 40 14.54 5.69 1.63
CA ALA A 40 13.99 6.96 1.18
C ALA A 40 12.46 6.91 1.02
N LEU A 41 11.83 8.06 1.26
CA LEU A 41 10.41 8.25 1.03
C LEU A 41 10.19 9.00 -0.28
N GLN A 42 9.32 8.43 -1.13
CA GLN A 42 8.71 9.14 -2.24
C GLN A 42 7.19 9.05 -2.12
N ILE A 43 6.51 10.21 -2.00
CA ILE A 43 5.06 10.31 -2.10
C ILE A 43 4.71 10.69 -3.53
N PHE A 44 3.81 9.91 -4.14
CA PHE A 44 3.22 10.19 -5.44
C PHE A 44 1.85 10.80 -5.25
N GLU A 45 1.59 11.95 -5.86
CA GLU A 45 0.24 12.50 -5.97
C GLU A 45 -0.46 11.88 -7.20
N LEU A 46 -1.62 11.27 -6.97
CA LEU A 46 -2.37 10.57 -7.99
C LEU A 46 -3.47 11.46 -8.58
N PRO A 47 -3.78 11.33 -9.89
CA PRO A 47 -4.83 12.10 -10.52
C PRO A 47 -6.19 11.93 -9.84
N GLN A 48 -6.80 13.04 -9.40
CA GLN A 48 -8.14 13.03 -8.82
C GLN A 48 -9.26 13.17 -9.86
N LYS A 49 -9.05 12.58 -11.04
CA LYS A 49 -10.01 12.69 -12.13
C LYS A 49 -11.19 11.76 -11.90
N THR A 50 -12.38 12.35 -11.80
CA THR A 50 -13.65 11.66 -12.01
C THR A 50 -13.96 11.67 -13.50
N SER A 51 -14.46 10.55 -14.04
CA SER A 51 -14.84 10.50 -15.47
C SER A 51 -16.24 11.10 -15.61
N PRO A 52 -16.43 12.18 -16.39
CA PRO A 52 -17.75 12.78 -16.59
C PRO A 52 -18.71 11.84 -17.35
N TRP A 53 -18.18 10.92 -18.16
CA TRP A 53 -18.96 10.07 -19.07
C TRP A 53 -19.17 8.64 -18.54
N ALA A 54 -18.67 8.30 -17.36
CA ALA A 54 -18.80 6.96 -16.81
C ALA A 54 -19.96 6.87 -15.82
N PHE A 55 -21.19 6.80 -16.33
CA PHE A 55 -22.40 6.48 -15.53
C PHE A 55 -22.28 5.17 -14.72
N TRP A 56 -21.28 4.32 -15.04
CA TRP A 56 -21.09 3.00 -14.44
C TRP A 56 -19.83 2.87 -13.56
N ASN A 57 -18.94 3.87 -13.50
CA ASN A 57 -17.67 3.70 -12.75
C ASN A 57 -17.04 5.02 -12.29
N ASN A 58 -17.80 5.82 -11.53
CA ASN A 58 -17.31 7.07 -10.94
C ASN A 58 -16.48 6.88 -9.65
N THR A 59 -15.83 5.71 -9.49
CA THR A 59 -15.00 5.46 -8.31
C THR A 59 -13.82 6.43 -8.32
N LYS A 60 -13.72 7.27 -7.29
CA LYS A 60 -12.59 8.16 -7.06
C LYS A 60 -11.41 7.35 -6.51
N GLY A 61 -10.22 7.54 -7.05
CA GLY A 61 -8.98 6.95 -6.52
C GLY A 61 -8.59 7.55 -5.17
N PHE A 62 -7.54 7.01 -4.55
CA PHE A 62 -6.80 7.68 -3.47
C PHE A 62 -6.02 8.88 -4.00
N LYS A 63 -5.75 9.88 -3.14
CA LYS A 63 -4.96 11.06 -3.49
C LYS A 63 -3.47 10.77 -3.57
N TYR A 64 -2.95 9.93 -2.69
CA TYR A 64 -1.53 9.71 -2.55
C TYR A 64 -1.18 8.24 -2.61
N ALA A 65 0.04 7.96 -3.06
CA ALA A 65 0.66 6.65 -2.97
C ALA A 65 2.10 6.74 -2.46
N VAL A 66 2.55 5.71 -1.75
CA VAL A 66 3.94 5.50 -1.35
C VAL A 66 4.33 4.09 -1.77
N VAL A 67 5.51 3.94 -2.35
CA VAL A 67 6.07 2.63 -2.72
C VAL A 67 7.24 2.32 -1.82
N TRP A 68 7.18 1.17 -1.17
CA TRP A 68 8.27 0.56 -0.43
C TRP A 68 8.81 -0.60 -1.27
N ASN A 69 9.93 -0.36 -1.95
CA ASN A 69 10.48 -1.25 -2.99
C ASN A 69 11.46 -2.31 -2.45
N THR A 70 11.80 -2.25 -1.17
CA THR A 70 12.69 -3.20 -0.49
C THR A 70 11.92 -4.07 0.49
N GLU A 71 12.38 -5.31 0.70
CA GLU A 71 11.97 -6.11 1.86
C GLU A 71 13.13 -6.20 2.84
N LYS A 72 12.86 -6.18 4.15
CA LYS A 72 13.91 -6.36 5.15
C LYS A 72 13.40 -6.92 6.48
N PRO A 73 14.21 -7.73 7.19
CA PRO A 73 13.98 -8.00 8.61
C PRO A 73 14.21 -6.72 9.43
N HIS A 74 13.55 -6.63 10.58
CA HIS A 74 13.69 -5.54 11.53
C HIS A 74 13.64 -6.08 12.95
N THR A 75 14.82 -6.38 13.49
CA THR A 75 15.00 -6.87 14.85
C THR A 75 15.07 -5.72 15.82
N THR A 76 14.31 -5.81 16.90
CA THR A 76 14.36 -4.83 18.00
C THR A 76 14.53 -5.55 19.32
N TYR A 77 15.28 -4.92 20.24
CA TYR A 77 15.50 -5.49 21.57
C TYR A 77 14.22 -5.50 22.42
N GLU A 78 13.43 -4.43 22.33
CA GLU A 78 12.28 -4.20 23.22
C GLU A 78 10.98 -4.80 22.69
N TYR A 79 10.76 -4.77 21.38
CA TYR A 79 9.47 -5.11 20.78
C TYR A 79 9.51 -6.41 19.96
N GLY A 80 10.65 -7.09 19.94
CA GLY A 80 10.88 -8.32 19.19
C GLY A 80 11.17 -8.09 17.71
N ASP A 81 11.09 -9.18 16.95
CA ASP A 81 11.36 -9.18 15.51
C ASP A 81 10.14 -8.78 14.69
N PHE A 82 10.43 -8.08 13.59
CA PHE A 82 9.47 -7.68 12.58
C PHE A 82 10.01 -7.98 11.18
N TYR A 83 9.09 -8.01 10.23
CA TYR A 83 9.36 -8.11 8.81
C TYR A 83 8.69 -6.96 8.08
N LEU A 84 9.45 -6.28 7.21
CA LEU A 84 8.93 -5.22 6.36
C LEU A 84 8.84 -5.76 4.93
N PRO A 85 7.64 -6.12 4.44
CA PRO A 85 7.47 -6.55 3.07
C PRO A 85 7.56 -5.37 2.10
N LYS A 86 7.87 -5.66 0.83
CA LYS A 86 7.58 -4.73 -0.26
C LYS A 86 6.11 -4.37 -0.21
N SER A 87 5.81 -3.08 -0.33
CA SER A 87 4.45 -2.59 -0.19
C SER A 87 4.14 -1.38 -1.04
N ILE A 88 2.86 -1.21 -1.35
CA ILE A 88 2.31 0.00 -1.95
C ILE A 88 1.21 0.48 -1.02
N VAL A 89 1.35 1.70 -0.51
CA VAL A 89 0.41 2.31 0.43
C VAL A 89 -0.32 3.46 -0.26
N PHE A 90 -1.62 3.55 -0.04
CA PHE A 90 -2.52 4.58 -0.54
C PHE A 90 -3.27 5.26 0.62
N PHE A 91 -3.50 6.56 0.49
CA PHE A 91 -4.20 7.36 1.50
C PHE A 91 -4.68 8.68 0.89
N ASP A 92 -5.54 9.41 1.62
CA ASP A 92 -6.12 10.67 1.17
C ASP A 92 -5.63 11.91 1.91
N GLU A 93 -5.07 11.73 3.10
CA GLU A 93 -4.71 12.81 4.01
C GLU A 93 -3.28 12.62 4.52
N LYS A 94 -2.50 13.70 4.53
CA LYS A 94 -1.11 13.75 5.04
C LYS A 94 -1.12 14.42 6.42
N ASP A 95 -1.84 13.82 7.35
CA ASP A 95 -2.12 14.41 8.67
C ASP A 95 -1.06 14.09 9.72
N SER A 96 -0.26 13.05 9.51
CA SER A 96 0.70 12.55 10.49
C SER A 96 1.74 11.65 9.84
N TYR A 97 2.71 11.18 10.64
CA TYR A 97 3.79 10.31 10.15
C TYR A 97 3.20 9.02 9.54
N PHE A 98 2.29 8.34 10.24
CA PHE A 98 1.43 7.31 9.69
C PHE A 98 0.06 7.94 9.41
N PRO A 99 -0.40 8.04 8.16
CA PRO A 99 -1.72 8.61 7.88
C PRO A 99 -2.79 8.01 8.80
N SER A 100 -3.76 8.80 9.26
CA SER A 100 -4.78 8.28 10.18
C SER A 100 -5.63 7.15 9.58
N ASP A 101 -5.81 7.14 8.27
CA ASP A 101 -6.54 6.14 7.50
C ASP A 101 -5.75 5.80 6.23
N TYR A 102 -5.24 4.57 6.14
CA TYR A 102 -4.46 4.14 4.98
C TYR A 102 -4.69 2.68 4.63
N TYR A 103 -4.33 2.40 3.38
CA TYR A 103 -4.76 1.26 2.61
C TYR A 103 -3.53 0.73 1.88
N PHE A 104 -3.26 -0.56 1.95
CA PHE A 104 -1.99 -1.05 1.43
C PHE A 104 -2.09 -2.43 0.81
N ILE A 105 -1.18 -2.67 -0.14
CA ILE A 105 -0.91 -3.97 -0.74
C ILE A 105 0.50 -4.36 -0.33
N VAL A 106 0.67 -5.57 0.18
CA VAL A 106 1.99 -6.18 0.38
C VAL A 106 2.18 -7.37 -0.55
N ASN A 107 3.44 -7.67 -0.86
CA ASN A 107 3.82 -8.94 -1.47
C ASN A 107 4.72 -9.71 -0.49
N ILE A 108 4.28 -10.91 -0.08
CA ILE A 108 5.05 -11.86 0.73
C ILE A 108 5.03 -13.19 -0.01
N ASP A 109 6.21 -13.72 -0.33
CA ASP A 109 6.40 -15.00 -1.02
C ASP A 109 5.53 -15.15 -2.29
N ASN A 110 5.51 -14.07 -3.09
CA ASN A 110 4.77 -13.99 -4.35
C ASN A 110 3.24 -14.09 -4.19
N GLN A 111 2.73 -13.76 -3.00
CA GLN A 111 1.31 -13.66 -2.70
C GLN A 111 0.98 -12.25 -2.23
N LEU A 112 -0.11 -11.70 -2.77
CA LEU A 112 -0.57 -10.36 -2.39
C LEU A 112 -1.55 -10.42 -1.24
N GLU A 113 -1.51 -9.41 -0.38
CA GLU A 113 -2.56 -9.14 0.59
C GLU A 113 -3.01 -7.68 0.49
N LEU A 114 -4.32 -7.46 0.51
CA LEU A 114 -4.95 -6.15 0.56
C LEU A 114 -5.47 -5.87 1.96
N SER A 115 -5.00 -4.78 2.54
CA SER A 115 -5.21 -4.46 3.95
C SER A 115 -5.46 -2.98 4.16
N HIS A 116 -5.99 -2.67 5.33
CA HIS A 116 -6.32 -1.33 5.78
C HIS A 116 -5.94 -1.19 7.25
N SER A 117 -5.40 -0.04 7.63
CA SER A 117 -5.07 0.29 9.00
C SER A 117 -5.53 1.70 9.33
N ARG A 118 -6.02 1.88 10.56
CA ARG A 118 -6.18 3.19 11.18
C ARG A 118 -5.03 3.41 12.14
N ALA A 119 -4.39 4.57 12.02
CA ALA A 119 -3.27 4.98 12.85
C ALA A 119 -3.41 6.47 13.17
N GLY A 120 -2.30 7.19 13.32
CA GLY A 120 -2.27 8.63 13.50
C GLY A 120 -1.01 9.06 14.22
N ALA A 121 -1.03 10.27 14.77
CA ALA A 121 0.09 10.85 15.51
C ALA A 121 0.49 10.02 16.74
N ASP A 122 -0.47 9.38 17.40
CA ASP A 122 -0.25 8.65 18.66
C ASP A 122 0.04 7.16 18.45
N THR A 123 0.14 6.70 17.20
CA THR A 123 0.40 5.29 16.89
C THR A 123 1.89 5.02 16.77
N ALA A 124 2.41 4.13 17.61
CA ALA A 124 3.77 3.65 17.47
C ALA A 124 3.88 2.61 16.35
N TRP A 125 5.05 2.56 15.71
CA TRP A 125 5.24 1.71 14.53
C TRP A 125 5.07 0.21 14.84
N TYR A 126 5.39 -0.22 16.06
CA TYR A 126 5.33 -1.62 16.51
C TYR A 126 3.89 -2.11 16.78
N GLU A 127 2.92 -1.20 16.87
CA GLU A 127 1.50 -1.49 17.06
C GLU A 127 0.81 -1.82 15.73
N GLN A 128 1.35 -1.33 14.60
CA GLN A 128 0.75 -1.47 13.27
C GLN A 128 0.33 -2.89 12.88
N PRO A 129 1.10 -3.97 13.18
CA PRO A 129 0.65 -5.32 12.85
C PRO A 129 -0.70 -5.70 13.47
N GLN A 130 -1.05 -5.09 14.61
CA GLN A 130 -2.31 -5.36 15.33
C GLN A 130 -3.47 -4.46 14.86
N LEU A 131 -3.15 -3.30 14.27
CA LEU A 131 -4.15 -2.34 13.76
C LEU A 131 -4.71 -2.73 12.38
N ARG A 132 -4.14 -3.77 11.79
CA ARG A 132 -4.47 -4.23 10.44
C ARG A 132 -5.85 -4.87 10.40
N SER A 133 -6.60 -4.53 9.36
CA SER A 133 -7.88 -5.13 9.00
C SER A 133 -7.91 -5.53 7.52
N LYS A 134 -8.65 -6.58 7.18
CA LYS A 134 -8.83 -7.02 5.79
C LYS A 134 -9.79 -6.09 5.06
N VAL A 135 -9.44 -5.71 3.83
CA VAL A 135 -10.37 -4.98 2.95
C VAL A 135 -11.27 -5.97 2.22
N THR A 136 -12.57 -5.92 2.50
CA THR A 136 -13.59 -6.77 1.85
C THR A 136 -14.62 -5.98 1.03
N ASN A 137 -14.71 -4.66 1.25
CA ASN A 137 -15.69 -3.82 0.58
C ASN A 137 -15.38 -3.68 -0.92
N PRO A 138 -16.29 -4.10 -1.84
CA PRO A 138 -16.05 -4.03 -3.29
C PRO A 138 -15.78 -2.62 -3.81
N LYS A 139 -16.40 -1.58 -3.23
CA LYS A 139 -16.15 -0.19 -3.62
C LYS A 139 -14.72 0.25 -3.30
N LEU A 140 -14.19 -0.20 -2.16
CA LEU A 140 -12.79 0.04 -1.79
C LEU A 140 -11.85 -0.74 -2.69
N ILE A 141 -12.15 -1.99 -3.01
CA ILE A 141 -11.35 -2.78 -3.97
C ILE A 141 -11.29 -2.06 -5.33
N LYS A 142 -12.41 -1.60 -5.88
CA LYS A 142 -12.45 -0.82 -7.13
C LYS A 142 -11.63 0.48 -7.04
N ARG A 143 -11.62 1.11 -5.86
CA ARG A 143 -10.81 2.30 -5.59
C ARG A 143 -9.32 1.98 -5.67
N PHE A 144 -8.86 0.87 -5.07
CA PHE A 144 -7.48 0.39 -5.23
C PHE A 144 -7.15 0.05 -6.68
N GLU A 145 -8.02 -0.68 -7.38
CA GLU A 145 -7.84 -1.05 -8.78
C GLU A 145 -7.59 0.19 -9.67
N LYS A 146 -8.28 1.29 -9.38
CA LYS A 146 -8.05 2.57 -10.05
C LYS A 146 -6.70 3.18 -9.66
N SER A 147 -6.42 3.30 -8.36
CA SER A 147 -5.20 3.94 -7.87
C SER A 147 -3.92 3.22 -8.27
N ILE A 148 -3.91 1.89 -8.28
CA ILE A 148 -2.74 1.12 -8.73
C ILE A 148 -2.47 1.32 -10.23
N LYS A 149 -3.52 1.43 -11.05
CA LYS A 149 -3.39 1.75 -12.48
C LYS A 149 -2.87 3.16 -12.71
N GLU A 150 -3.33 4.12 -11.91
CA GLU A 150 -2.87 5.51 -11.96
C GLU A 150 -1.41 5.63 -11.55
N LEU A 151 -1.00 4.99 -10.45
CA LEU A 151 0.38 4.92 -10.02
C LEU A 151 1.28 4.29 -11.10
N TYR A 152 0.87 3.15 -11.66
CA TYR A 152 1.61 2.50 -12.75
C TYR A 152 1.78 3.41 -13.97
N LYS A 153 0.72 4.11 -14.39
CA LYS A 153 0.77 5.07 -15.51
C LYS A 153 1.70 6.24 -15.21
N LEU A 154 1.72 6.73 -13.97
CA LEU A 154 2.61 7.82 -13.54
C LEU A 154 4.06 7.36 -13.62
N LEU A 155 4.38 6.19 -13.06
CA LEU A 155 5.73 5.63 -13.06
C LEU A 155 6.23 5.23 -14.45
N LYS A 156 5.35 4.86 -15.39
CA LYS A 156 5.74 4.53 -16.77
C LYS A 156 6.10 5.76 -17.62
N LYS A 157 5.64 6.96 -17.23
CA LYS A 157 5.88 8.20 -17.97
C LYS A 157 7.20 8.89 -17.59
N ASN A 158 7.73 8.53 -16.43
CA ASN A 158 9.00 9.02 -15.89
C ASN A 158 10.10 8.00 -16.20
#